data_AF-A0A1H4IS45-F1
#
_entry.id   AF-A0A1H4IS45-F1
#
_cell.length_a   1.000
_cell.length_b   1.000
_cell.length_c   1.000
_cell.angle_alpha   90.00
_cell.angle_beta   90.00
_cell.angle_gamma   90.00
#
_symmetry.space_group_name_H-M   'P 1'
#
loop_
_entity.id
_entity.type
_entity.pdbx_description
1 polymer ?
#
loop_
_entity_poly.entity_id
_entity_poly.type
_entity_poly.pdbx_seq_one_letter_code
_entity_poly.pdbx_strand_id
1 'polypeptide(L)'
;MNNHIIFPIEVEAFRVGEDDKVLLVAKGREEGINRVQIQVSAATIYPPMYLVVGEPINQPGYFSYTVQKMIAYPSNIDYIQFQTGSGTKRIPIIDVTEGDDDLKNLLTLEENQVIGYVYNAIDMNKAIVDATDKIRKMNVDFYSAEIKRSGVVSLSHFSDFQFFYVIMEYKE
;
A
#
# COMPACT_ATOMS: atom_id res chain seq x y z
N MET A 1 -10.27 16.52 18.89
CA MET A 1 -10.72 15.11 18.80
C MET A 1 -9.76 14.30 19.65
N ASN A 2 -10.25 13.51 20.60
CA ASN A 2 -9.42 12.68 21.48
C ASN A 2 -9.21 11.33 20.81
N ASN A 3 -8.06 11.17 20.17
CA ASN A 3 -7.67 9.90 19.55
C ASN A 3 -6.99 9.02 20.60
N HIS A 4 -7.45 7.77 20.74
CA HIS A 4 -6.84 6.78 21.61
C HIS A 4 -5.95 5.86 20.78
N ILE A 5 -4.75 5.59 21.28
CA ILE A 5 -3.88 4.56 20.70
C ILE A 5 -4.51 3.21 20.97
N ILE A 6 -4.62 2.40 19.92
CA ILE A 6 -5.08 1.02 20.00
C ILE A 6 -4.06 0.09 19.39
N PHE A 7 -4.11 -1.18 19.78
CA PHE A 7 -3.06 -2.13 19.42
C PHE A 7 -3.58 -3.18 18.43
N PRO A 8 -3.09 -3.18 17.19
CA PRO A 8 -3.49 -4.20 16.24
C PRO A 8 -3.02 -5.59 16.67
N ILE A 9 -3.83 -6.59 16.34
CA ILE A 9 -3.52 -8.01 16.48
C ILE A 9 -2.56 -8.43 15.37
N GLU A 10 -2.74 -7.86 14.17
CA GLU A 10 -1.99 -8.18 12.96
C GLU A 10 -1.62 -6.90 12.21
N VAL A 11 -0.40 -6.87 11.67
CA VAL A 11 0.09 -5.78 10.82
C VAL A 11 0.88 -6.39 9.67
N GLU A 12 0.54 -5.96 8.46
CA GLU A 12 1.18 -6.37 7.22
C GLU A 12 1.61 -5.12 6.44
N ALA A 13 2.70 -5.25 5.68
CA ALA A 13 3.24 -4.18 4.85
C ALA A 13 3.59 -4.73 3.46
N PHE A 14 3.15 -4.02 2.41
CA PHE A 14 3.25 -4.48 1.03
C PHE A 14 3.85 -3.42 0.12
N ARG A 15 4.67 -3.85 -0.83
CA ARG A 15 5.14 -3.04 -1.96
C ARG A 15 4.88 -3.78 -3.26
N VAL A 16 4.54 -3.04 -4.33
CA VAL A 16 4.32 -3.61 -5.66
C VAL A 16 5.41 -3.11 -6.60
N GLY A 17 6.23 -4.04 -7.11
CA GLY A 17 7.33 -3.71 -8.02
C GLY A 17 8.35 -2.76 -7.38
N GLU A 18 8.82 -1.79 -8.16
CA GLU A 18 9.81 -0.78 -7.73
C GLU A 18 9.17 0.50 -7.19
N ASP A 19 7.90 0.47 -6.78
CA ASP A 19 7.21 1.65 -6.24
C ASP A 19 7.88 2.12 -4.94
N ASP A 20 8.17 3.42 -4.85
CA ASP A 20 8.55 4.09 -3.59
C ASP A 20 7.32 4.32 -2.67
N LYS A 21 6.44 3.32 -2.59
CA LYS A 21 5.22 3.34 -1.80
C LYS A 21 5.01 1.99 -1.12
N VAL A 22 4.60 2.03 0.14
CA VAL A 22 4.25 0.85 0.92
C VAL A 22 2.80 0.98 1.36
N LEU A 23 2.01 -0.07 1.19
CA LEU A 23 0.71 -0.19 1.81
C LEU A 23 0.86 -0.85 3.19
N LEU A 24 0.43 -0.16 4.22
CA LEU A 24 0.26 -0.72 5.56
C LEU A 24 -1.18 -1.18 5.75
N VAL A 25 -1.35 -2.39 6.27
CA VAL A 25 -2.64 -2.93 6.69
C VAL A 25 -2.53 -3.34 8.16
N ALA A 26 -3.44 -2.85 9.00
CA ALA A 26 -3.50 -3.23 10.40
C ALA A 26 -4.90 -3.73 10.76
N LYS A 27 -4.97 -4.86 11.45
CA LYS A 27 -6.21 -5.54 11.82
C LYS A 27 -6.25 -5.73 13.33
N GLY A 28 -7.44 -5.62 13.91
CA GLY A 28 -7.62 -5.81 15.34
C GLY A 28 -9.07 -5.75 15.75
N ARG A 29 -9.28 -5.69 17.07
CA ARG A 29 -10.60 -5.59 17.67
C ARG A 29 -10.49 -4.81 18.98
N GLU A 30 -11.34 -3.80 19.14
CA GLU A 30 -11.32 -2.92 20.32
C GLU A 30 -12.72 -2.66 20.85
N GLU A 31 -12.80 -2.44 22.16
CA GLU A 31 -14.06 -2.14 22.85
C GLU A 31 -14.37 -0.65 22.78
N GLY A 32 -15.57 -0.30 22.31
CA GLY A 32 -16.04 1.09 22.32
C GLY A 32 -15.17 2.06 21.52
N ILE A 33 -14.45 1.60 20.49
CA ILE A 33 -13.62 2.43 19.61
C ILE A 33 -14.04 2.24 18.14
N ASN A 34 -14.13 3.34 17.39
CA ASN A 34 -14.34 3.35 15.95
C ASN A 34 -13.42 4.35 15.22
N ARG A 35 -13.70 4.61 13.93
CA ARG A 35 -12.95 5.58 13.09
C ARG A 35 -11.45 5.38 13.17
N VAL A 36 -11.07 4.12 13.03
CA VAL A 36 -9.71 3.66 13.19
C VAL A 36 -8.86 4.14 12.01
N GLN A 37 -7.67 4.68 12.29
CA GLN A 37 -6.72 5.16 11.28
C GLN A 37 -5.26 4.84 11.69
N ILE A 38 -4.39 4.65 10.70
CA ILE A 38 -2.94 4.55 10.92
C ILE A 38 -2.33 5.96 10.93
N GLN A 39 -1.52 6.27 11.94
CA GLN A 39 -0.81 7.54 12.08
C GLN A 39 0.68 7.32 12.26
N VAL A 40 1.46 8.34 11.90
CA VAL A 40 2.89 8.39 12.23
C VAL A 40 2.99 8.76 13.71
N SER A 41 3.81 8.02 14.45
CA SER A 41 4.13 8.35 15.83
C SER A 41 4.90 9.66 15.91
N ALA A 42 4.71 10.41 17.01
CA ALA A 42 5.52 11.59 17.31
C ALA A 42 6.99 11.25 17.66
N ALA A 43 7.32 9.97 17.83
CA ALA A 43 8.69 9.54 18.09
C ALA A 43 9.59 9.83 16.88
N THR A 44 10.70 10.53 17.12
CA THR A 44 11.70 10.85 16.09
C THR A 44 12.65 9.66 15.87
N ILE A 45 12.15 8.62 15.23
CA ILE A 45 12.92 7.42 14.86
C ILE A 45 12.84 7.16 13.36
N TYR A 46 13.92 6.63 12.77
CA TYR A 46 13.99 6.28 11.36
C TYR A 46 14.27 4.78 11.19
N PRO A 47 13.56 4.05 10.31
CA PRO A 47 12.38 4.51 9.56
C PRO A 47 11.20 4.89 10.49
N PRO A 48 10.30 5.82 10.10
CA PRO A 48 9.21 6.28 10.97
C PRO A 48 8.41 5.15 11.61
N MET A 49 8.00 5.35 12.87
CA MET A 49 7.11 4.41 13.54
C MET A 49 5.66 4.78 13.29
N TYR A 50 4.85 3.77 12.98
CA TYR A 50 3.42 3.89 12.79
C TYR A 50 2.66 3.31 13.98
N LEU A 51 1.46 3.81 14.20
CA LEU A 51 0.54 3.34 15.24
C LEU A 51 -0.90 3.42 14.74
N VAL A 52 -1.78 2.68 15.38
CA VAL A 52 -3.22 2.76 15.12
C VAL A 52 -3.86 3.64 16.19
N VAL A 53 -4.72 4.57 15.75
CA VAL A 53 -5.60 5.31 16.66
C VAL A 53 -7.06 5.15 16.27
N GLY A 54 -7.95 5.32 17.24
CA GLY A 54 -9.39 5.43 17.00
C GLY A 54 -10.06 6.45 17.92
N GLU A 55 -11.33 6.71 17.64
CA GLU A 55 -12.19 7.58 18.44
C GLU A 55 -13.09 6.73 19.35
N PRO A 56 -13.28 7.12 20.63
CA PRO A 56 -14.18 6.42 21.52
C PRO A 56 -15.64 6.65 21.09
N ILE A 57 -16.47 5.61 21.24
CA ILE A 57 -17.91 5.65 20.98
C ILE A 57 -18.72 5.15 22.17
N ASN A 58 -19.90 5.74 22.33
CA ASN A 58 -20.88 5.35 23.34
C ASN A 58 -21.74 4.17 22.86
N GLN A 59 -21.11 3.12 22.33
CA GLN A 59 -21.78 1.87 21.96
C GLN A 59 -21.08 0.72 22.66
N PRO A 60 -21.79 -0.08 23.49
CA PRO A 60 -21.21 -1.23 24.14
C PRO A 60 -20.88 -2.31 23.09
N GLY A 61 -19.73 -2.95 23.24
CA GLY A 61 -19.31 -4.05 22.40
C GLY A 61 -17.90 -3.90 21.84
N TYR A 62 -17.41 -5.00 21.28
CA TYR A 62 -16.12 -5.06 20.62
C TYR A 62 -16.29 -5.00 19.11
N PHE A 63 -15.57 -4.08 18.48
CA PHE A 63 -15.64 -3.82 17.04
C PHE A 63 -14.35 -4.26 16.38
N SER A 64 -14.46 -5.18 15.43
CA SER A 64 -13.34 -5.55 14.57
C SER A 64 -13.04 -4.40 13.61
N TYR A 65 -11.76 -4.20 13.28
CA TYR A 65 -11.35 -3.21 12.30
C TYR A 65 -10.26 -3.76 11.38
N THR A 66 -10.31 -3.29 10.14
CA THR A 66 -9.22 -3.37 9.16
C THR A 66 -8.96 -1.94 8.71
N VAL A 67 -7.74 -1.46 8.89
CA VAL A 67 -7.36 -0.10 8.52
C VAL A 67 -6.15 -0.13 7.59
N GLN A 68 -6.13 0.75 6.61
CA GLN A 68 -5.11 0.77 5.57
C GLN A 68 -4.52 2.17 5.44
N LYS A 69 -3.23 2.24 5.09
CA LYS A 69 -2.56 3.50 4.78
C LYS A 69 -1.43 3.29 3.80
N MET A 70 -1.46 4.06 2.72
CA MET A 70 -0.34 4.15 1.79
C MET A 70 0.65 5.21 2.29
N ILE A 71 1.92 4.87 2.28
CA ILE A 71 3.02 5.74 2.70
C ILE A 71 4.06 5.81 1.60
N ALA A 72 4.58 7.01 1.33
CA ALA A 72 5.75 7.16 0.49
C ALA A 72 6.96 6.66 1.27
N TYR A 73 7.66 5.67 0.73
CA TYR A 73 8.78 5.01 1.38
C TYR A 73 9.80 4.61 0.33
N PRO A 74 11.10 4.85 0.55
CA PRO A 74 12.13 4.40 -0.40
C PRO A 74 12.03 2.90 -0.69
N SER A 75 12.15 2.54 -1.97
CA SER A 75 12.20 1.15 -2.46
C SER A 75 13.37 0.32 -1.89
N ASN A 76 14.39 0.95 -1.30
CA ASN A 76 15.51 0.24 -0.67
C ASN A 76 15.27 -0.19 0.79
N ILE A 77 14.10 0.10 1.37
CA ILE A 77 13.76 -0.35 2.73
C ILE A 77 13.00 -1.68 2.66
N ASP A 78 13.32 -2.59 3.58
CA ASP A 78 12.77 -3.95 3.73
C ASP A 78 11.84 -4.12 4.94
N TYR A 79 11.70 -3.09 5.80
CA TYR A 79 10.77 -3.11 6.93
C TYR A 79 10.20 -1.73 7.30
N ILE A 80 9.09 -1.74 8.02
CA ILE A 80 8.51 -0.56 8.69
C ILE A 80 8.45 -0.78 10.20
N GLN A 81 8.53 0.30 10.98
CA GLN A 81 8.37 0.22 12.43
C GLN A 81 6.90 0.43 12.79
N PHE A 82 6.34 -0.46 13.62
CA PHE A 82 4.94 -0.39 14.00
C PHE A 82 4.75 -0.65 15.50
N GLN A 83 3.98 0.21 16.17
CA GLN A 83 3.63 0.07 17.57
C GLN A 83 2.55 -1.00 17.74
N THR A 84 2.86 -2.04 18.50
CA THR A 84 1.92 -3.13 18.86
C THR A 84 1.72 -3.20 20.37
N GLY A 85 0.80 -4.05 20.83
CA GLY A 85 0.56 -4.26 22.26
C GLY A 85 1.76 -4.86 23.01
N SER A 86 2.70 -5.44 22.28
CA SER A 86 3.97 -5.97 22.81
C SER A 86 5.16 -5.02 22.67
N GLY A 87 4.92 -3.77 22.23
CA GLY A 87 5.96 -2.79 21.93
C GLY A 87 6.15 -2.54 20.43
N THR A 88 7.19 -1.80 20.09
CA THR A 88 7.56 -1.51 18.70
C THR A 88 8.11 -2.75 18.02
N LYS A 89 7.51 -3.13 16.88
CA LYS A 89 7.97 -4.25 16.04
C LYS A 89 8.47 -3.74 14.69
N ARG A 90 9.41 -4.49 14.11
CA ARG A 90 9.76 -4.37 12.69
C ARG A 90 8.84 -5.29 11.91
N ILE A 91 8.04 -4.72 11.03
CA ILE A 91 7.16 -5.46 10.13
C ILE A 91 7.85 -5.53 8.77
N PRO A 92 8.17 -6.72 8.27
CA PRO A 92 8.81 -6.85 6.96
C PRO A 92 7.88 -6.34 5.85
N ILE A 93 8.46 -5.69 4.86
CA ILE A 93 7.75 -5.30 3.63
C ILE A 93 7.78 -6.51 2.69
N ILE A 94 6.61 -6.98 2.32
CA ILE A 94 6.45 -8.08 1.36
C ILE A 94 6.34 -7.48 -0.04
N ASP A 95 7.27 -7.85 -0.91
CA ASP A 95 7.20 -7.52 -2.33
C ASP A 95 6.15 -8.43 -3.00
N VAL A 96 5.04 -7.83 -3.42
CA VAL A 96 3.91 -8.51 -4.04
C VAL A 96 4.28 -9.17 -5.36
N THR A 97 5.36 -8.70 -6.00
CA THR A 97 5.93 -9.31 -7.20
C THR A 97 6.65 -10.64 -6.94
N GLU A 98 6.94 -11.00 -5.68
CA GLU A 98 7.81 -12.15 -5.39
C GLU A 98 7.08 -13.47 -5.07
N GLY A 99 5.75 -13.45 -4.88
CA GLY A 99 5.01 -14.61 -4.38
C GLY A 99 4.22 -15.45 -5.40
N ASP A 100 4.10 -15.01 -6.64
CA ASP A 100 3.25 -15.68 -7.64
C ASP A 100 3.84 -15.50 -9.05
N ASP A 101 4.24 -16.61 -9.67
CA ASP A 101 4.80 -16.63 -11.02
C ASP A 101 3.80 -16.11 -12.07
N ASP A 102 2.48 -16.22 -11.81
CA ASP A 102 1.45 -15.64 -12.67
C ASP A 102 1.48 -14.10 -12.63
N LEU A 103 1.83 -13.51 -11.48
CA LEU A 103 2.01 -12.07 -11.30
C LEU A 103 3.31 -11.57 -11.91
N LYS A 104 4.42 -12.31 -11.76
CA LYS A 104 5.68 -11.98 -12.44
C LYS A 104 5.50 -11.97 -13.96
N ASN A 105 4.89 -13.01 -14.52
CA ASN A 105 4.65 -13.11 -15.96
C ASN A 105 3.62 -12.10 -16.49
N LEU A 106 2.66 -11.68 -15.67
CA LEU A 106 1.69 -10.64 -16.00
C LEU A 106 2.29 -9.23 -16.00
N LEU A 107 3.42 -9.05 -15.31
CA LEU A 107 4.11 -7.78 -15.10
C LEU A 107 5.48 -7.70 -15.83
N THR A 108 5.84 -8.68 -16.66
CA THR A 108 7.00 -8.58 -17.53
C THR A 108 6.72 -7.52 -18.59
N LEU A 109 7.30 -6.32 -18.41
CA LEU A 109 7.14 -5.20 -19.31
C LEU A 109 8.19 -5.25 -20.42
N GLU A 110 7.80 -4.82 -21.63
CA GLU A 110 8.77 -4.49 -22.68
C GLU A 110 9.52 -3.19 -22.33
N GLU A 111 10.66 -2.93 -22.97
CA GLU A 111 11.51 -1.76 -22.65
C GLU A 111 10.75 -0.42 -22.76
N ASN A 112 9.79 -0.35 -23.69
CA ASN A 112 8.94 0.82 -23.92
C ASN A 112 7.61 0.79 -23.15
N GLN A 113 7.49 -0.04 -22.11
CA GLN A 113 6.28 -0.19 -21.32
C GLN A 113 6.48 0.23 -19.87
N VAL A 114 5.45 0.86 -19.31
CA VAL A 114 5.39 1.28 -17.91
C VAL A 114 4.06 0.84 -17.32
N ILE A 115 4.09 0.46 -16.05
CA ILE A 115 2.91 0.08 -15.31
C ILE A 115 2.55 1.11 -14.24
N GLY A 116 1.29 1.52 -14.26
CA GLY A 116 0.68 2.34 -13.22
C GLY A 116 -0.24 1.51 -12.33
N TYR A 117 -0.23 1.81 -11.04
CA TYR A 117 -1.01 1.07 -10.04
C TYR A 117 -1.97 1.96 -9.28
N VAL A 118 -3.12 1.38 -8.92
CA VAL A 118 -4.03 1.94 -7.92
C VAL A 118 -4.37 0.85 -6.91
N TYR A 119 -3.99 1.10 -5.68
CA TYR A 119 -4.18 0.16 -4.58
C TYR A 119 -5.59 0.28 -4.02
N ASN A 120 -6.24 -0.86 -3.80
CA ASN A 120 -7.55 -1.02 -3.17
C ASN A 120 -8.67 -0.15 -3.76
N ALA A 121 -8.52 0.28 -5.02
CA ALA A 121 -9.54 1.00 -5.78
C ALA A 121 -9.42 0.66 -7.27
N ILE A 122 -10.57 0.63 -7.96
CA ILE A 122 -10.65 0.43 -9.40
C ILE A 122 -10.81 1.82 -10.02
N ASP A 123 -9.69 2.49 -10.27
CA ASP A 123 -9.64 3.84 -10.84
C ASP A 123 -8.63 3.92 -11.98
N MET A 124 -9.11 3.80 -13.21
CA MET A 124 -8.27 3.81 -14.39
C MET A 124 -7.53 5.13 -14.58
N ASN A 125 -8.17 6.26 -14.26
CA ASN A 125 -7.55 7.57 -14.44
C ASN A 125 -6.36 7.75 -13.49
N LYS A 126 -6.49 7.33 -12.23
CA LYS A 126 -5.37 7.36 -11.28
C LYS A 126 -4.23 6.43 -11.70
N ALA A 127 -4.54 5.25 -12.23
CA ALA A 127 -3.52 4.32 -12.73
C ALA A 127 -2.77 4.91 -13.93
N ILE A 128 -3.48 5.56 -14.86
CA ILE A 128 -2.86 6.27 -16.00
C ILE A 128 -1.97 7.42 -15.51
N VAL A 129 -2.41 8.20 -14.53
CA VAL A 129 -1.60 9.28 -13.95
C VAL A 129 -0.32 8.72 -13.33
N ASP A 130 -0.41 7.64 -12.55
CA ASP A 130 0.76 6.98 -11.95
C ASP A 130 1.75 6.46 -13.03
N ALA A 131 1.24 5.82 -14.09
CA ALA A 131 2.05 5.37 -15.23
C ALA A 131 2.72 6.55 -15.96
N THR A 132 1.98 7.63 -16.21
CA THR A 132 2.49 8.82 -16.90
C THR A 132 3.57 9.53 -16.07
N ASP A 133 3.38 9.62 -14.75
CA ASP A 133 4.37 10.20 -13.85
C ASP A 133 5.65 9.35 -13.79
N LYS A 134 5.54 8.02 -13.90
CA LYS A 134 6.70 7.12 -14.03
C LYS A 134 7.46 7.34 -15.34
N ILE A 135 6.77 7.43 -16.48
CA ILE A 135 7.42 7.73 -17.78
C ILE A 135 8.15 9.07 -17.71
N ARG A 136 7.52 10.10 -17.13
CA ARG A 136 8.16 11.43 -16.95
C ARG A 136 9.45 11.36 -16.13
N LYS A 137 9.49 10.54 -15.07
CA LYS A 137 10.69 10.36 -14.23
C LYS A 137 11.83 9.65 -14.95
N MET A 138 11.54 8.87 -15.99
CA MET A 138 12.56 8.23 -16.82
C MET A 138 13.30 9.23 -17.73
N ASN A 139 12.84 10.49 -17.81
CA ASN A 139 13.39 11.52 -18.70
C ASN A 139 13.45 11.08 -20.18
N VAL A 140 12.48 10.26 -20.61
CA VAL A 140 12.34 9.87 -22.01
C VAL A 140 11.48 10.91 -22.73
N ASP A 141 11.95 11.39 -23.88
CA ASP A 141 11.13 12.19 -24.80
C ASP A 141 10.17 11.24 -25.54
N PHE A 142 8.89 11.24 -25.16
CA PHE A 142 7.85 10.46 -25.83
C PHE A 142 6.77 11.40 -26.38
N TYR A 143 6.22 11.09 -27.55
CA TYR A 143 5.15 11.90 -28.17
C TYR A 143 3.76 11.30 -27.96
N SER A 144 3.66 10.02 -27.60
CA SER A 144 2.39 9.36 -27.30
C SER A 144 2.56 8.19 -26.35
N ALA A 145 1.49 7.87 -25.61
CA ALA A 145 1.42 6.67 -24.80
C ALA A 145 0.03 6.03 -24.93
N GLU A 146 -0.01 4.71 -25.12
CA GLU A 146 -1.22 3.94 -25.37
C GLU A 146 -1.40 2.87 -24.30
N ILE A 147 -2.65 2.67 -23.86
CA ILE A 147 -2.98 1.58 -22.92
C ILE A 147 -2.98 0.26 -23.69
N LYS A 148 -2.09 -0.67 -23.30
CA LYS A 148 -2.05 -2.02 -23.88
C LYS A 148 -2.92 -2.99 -23.11
N ARG A 149 -2.90 -2.88 -21.78
CA ARG A 149 -3.57 -3.83 -20.89
C ARG A 149 -3.99 -3.13 -19.61
N SER A 150 -5.09 -3.59 -19.03
CA SER A 150 -5.48 -3.25 -17.67
C SER A 150 -6.14 -4.44 -17.00
N GLY A 151 -6.21 -4.41 -15.67
CA GLY A 151 -6.86 -5.46 -14.90
C GLY A 151 -6.84 -5.21 -13.41
N VAL A 152 -7.47 -6.12 -12.68
CA VAL A 152 -7.42 -6.16 -11.23
C VAL A 152 -6.65 -7.40 -10.83
N VAL A 153 -5.70 -7.23 -9.92
CA VAL A 153 -5.04 -8.32 -9.22
C VAL A 153 -5.55 -8.31 -7.79
N SER A 154 -6.05 -9.45 -7.34
CA SER A 154 -6.36 -9.71 -5.94
C SER A 154 -5.42 -10.81 -5.46
N LEU A 155 -4.72 -10.58 -4.35
CA LEU A 155 -3.86 -11.61 -3.79
C LEU A 155 -4.69 -12.49 -2.87
N SER A 156 -4.94 -13.74 -3.28
CA SER A 156 -5.73 -14.71 -2.50
C SER A 156 -5.14 -14.99 -1.11
N HIS A 157 -3.81 -14.86 -0.97
CA HIS A 157 -3.09 -14.98 0.30
C HIS A 157 -3.22 -13.74 1.20
N PHE A 158 -3.63 -12.60 0.65
CA PHE A 158 -3.82 -11.34 1.37
C PHE A 158 -5.25 -10.85 1.12
N SER A 159 -6.19 -11.36 1.93
CA SER A 159 -7.65 -11.21 1.75
C SER A 159 -8.18 -9.79 1.55
N ASP A 160 -7.37 -8.76 1.81
CA ASP A 160 -7.73 -7.34 1.78
C ASP A 160 -6.81 -6.50 0.89
N PHE A 161 -6.00 -7.14 0.04
CA PHE A 161 -5.13 -6.49 -0.93
C PHE A 161 -5.59 -6.78 -2.36
N GLN A 162 -6.02 -5.71 -3.03
CA GLN A 162 -6.22 -5.69 -4.46
C GLN A 162 -5.51 -4.47 -5.05
N PHE A 163 -5.09 -4.57 -6.29
CA PHE A 163 -4.70 -3.39 -7.06
C PHE A 163 -5.23 -3.45 -8.47
N PHE A 164 -5.64 -2.30 -8.97
CA PHE A 164 -5.91 -2.09 -10.37
C PHE A 164 -4.61 -1.65 -11.05
N TYR A 165 -4.30 -2.22 -12.20
CA TYR A 165 -3.12 -1.85 -12.97
C TYR A 165 -3.48 -1.42 -14.39
N VAL A 166 -2.62 -0.58 -14.97
CA VAL A 166 -2.62 -0.20 -16.38
C VAL A 166 -1.20 -0.32 -16.90
N ILE A 167 -1.01 -1.09 -17.96
CA ILE A 167 0.23 -1.13 -18.75
C ILE A 167 0.08 -0.14 -19.89
N MET A 168 0.96 0.85 -19.91
CA MET A 168 1.06 1.84 -20.96
C MET A 168 2.33 1.60 -21.76
N GLU A 169 2.22 1.57 -23.08
CA GLU A 169 3.35 1.58 -24.00
C GLU A 169 3.56 3.02 -24.47
N TYR A 170 4.78 3.55 -24.31
CA TYR A 170 5.17 4.85 -24.85
C TYR A 170 5.85 4.70 -26.21
N LYS A 171 5.67 5.70 -27.06
CA LYS A 171 6.30 5.78 -28.38
C LYS A 171 7.24 6.98 -28.41
N GLU A 172 8.51 6.67 -28.66
CA GLU A 172 9.64 7.58 -28.88
C GLU A 172 9.71 8.04 -30.33
#